data_AF-A0A087TGP7-F1
#
_entry.id   AF-A0A087TGP7-F1
#
_cell.length_a   1.000
_cell.length_b   1.000
_cell.length_c   1.000
_cell.angle_alpha   90.00
_cell.angle_beta   90.00
_cell.angle_gamma   90.00
#
_symmetry.space_group_name_H-M   'P 1'
#
loop_
_entity.id
_entity.type
_entity.pdbx_description
1 polymer ?
#
loop_
_entity_poly.entity_id
_entity_poly.type
_entity_poly.pdbx_seq_one_letter_code
_entity_poly.pdbx_strand_id
1 'polypeptide(L)' 'MKLPERNKGIGYVSQEAWIQQMSVKDNILFGKPLNILRYRNVLEACALLDDLQALPYGDKTEVGDKGVTLSGG' A
#
# COMPACT_ATOMS: atom_id res chain seq x y z
N MET A 1 -7.42 36.41 9.35
CA MET A 1 -6.52 35.42 8.72
C MET A 1 -7.37 34.27 8.21
N LYS A 2 -7.58 34.16 6.89
CA LYS A 2 -8.34 33.05 6.28
C LYS A 2 -7.34 31.92 5.98
N LEU A 3 -7.62 30.70 6.44
CA LEU A 3 -6.82 29.53 6.08
C LEU A 3 -6.95 29.27 4.57
N PRO A 4 -5.86 28.94 3.87
CA PRO A 4 -5.91 28.67 2.44
C PRO A 4 -6.78 27.43 2.15
N GLU A 5 -7.54 27.50 1.05
CA GLU A 5 -8.38 26.44 0.52
C GLU A 5 -7.63 25.10 0.49
N ARG A 6 -8.04 24.16 1.35
CA ARG A 6 -7.45 22.82 1.52
C ARG A 6 -7.91 21.86 0.41
N ASN A 7 -7.80 22.26 -0.86
CA ASN A 7 -8.16 21.42 -2.01
C ASN A 7 -7.06 20.40 -2.41
N LYS A 8 -6.07 20.18 -1.53
CA LYS A 8 -5.08 19.09 -1.65
C LYS A 8 -5.51 18.01 -0.67
N GLY A 9 -5.92 16.84 -1.18
CA GLY A 9 -6.45 15.75 -0.36
C GLY A 9 -5.56 15.36 0.83
N ILE A 10 -6.17 14.77 1.86
CA ILE A 10 -5.49 14.34 3.08
C ILE A 10 -5.09 12.86 2.93
N GLY A 11 -3.84 12.54 3.28
CA GLY A 11 -3.37 11.16 3.47
C GLY A 11 -3.46 10.75 4.94
N TYR A 12 -3.69 9.47 5.21
CA TYR A 12 -3.75 8.90 6.56
C TYR A 12 -2.70 7.80 6.72
N VAL A 13 -1.98 7.83 7.84
CA VAL A 13 -1.05 6.79 8.28
C VAL A 13 -1.23 6.61 9.79
N SER A 14 -1.56 5.39 10.21
CA SER A 14 -1.70 5.04 11.63
C SER A 14 -0.34 4.68 12.23
N GLN A 15 -0.21 4.81 13.56
CA GLN A 15 0.98 4.34 14.29
C GLN A 15 1.11 2.82 14.22
N GLU A 16 -0.02 2.11 14.33
CA GLU A 16 -0.10 0.66 14.17
C GLU A 16 -0.63 0.36 12.76
N ALA A 17 0.16 -0.38 11.97
CA ALA A 17 -0.26 -0.78 10.64
C ALA A 17 -1.49 -1.70 10.72
N TRP A 18 -2.49 -1.40 9.91
CA TRP A 18 -3.66 -2.25 9.75
C TRP A 18 -3.72 -2.77 8.32
N ILE A 19 -3.72 -4.09 8.16
CA ILE A 19 -3.65 -4.77 6.86
C ILE A 19 -4.79 -5.78 6.79
N GLN A 20 -5.49 -5.80 5.65
CA GLN A 20 -6.60 -6.72 5.38
C GLN A 20 -6.09 -8.09 4.95
N GLN A 21 -6.91 -9.12 5.20
CA GLN A 21 -6.66 -10.50 4.73
C GLN A 21 -6.90 -10.61 3.22
N MET A 22 -5.95 -10.11 2.43
CA MET A 22 -5.97 -10.08 0.97
C MET A 22 -4.55 -9.89 0.42
N SER A 23 -4.41 -9.83 -0.91
CA SER A 23 -3.12 -9.62 -1.54
C SER A 23 -2.47 -8.28 -1.15
N VAL A 24 -1.13 -8.21 -1.21
CA VAL A 24 -0.39 -6.96 -1.01
C VAL A 24 -0.89 -5.86 -1.96
N LYS A 25 -1.16 -6.20 -3.22
CA LYS A 25 -1.73 -5.29 -4.21
C LYS A 25 -3.06 -4.70 -3.76
N ASP A 26 -3.97 -5.54 -3.27
CA ASP A 26 -5.30 -5.07 -2.89
C ASP A 26 -5.24 -4.19 -1.63
N ASN A 27 -4.34 -4.50 -0.70
CA ASN A 27 -4.03 -3.64 0.44
C ASN A 27 -3.50 -2.26 0.01
N ILE A 28 -2.59 -2.20 -0.98
CA ILE A 28 -2.08 -0.93 -1.52
C ILE A 28 -3.17 -0.15 -2.28
N LEU A 29 -4.02 -0.83 -3.04
CA LEU A 29 -5.10 -0.20 -3.82
C LEU A 29 -6.25 0.28 -2.93
N PHE A 30 -6.47 -0.40 -1.80
CA PHE A 30 -7.47 -0.07 -0.79
C PHE A 30 -8.86 0.19 -1.40
N GLY A 31 -9.32 -0.73 -2.25
CA GLY A 31 -10.62 -0.67 -2.93
C GLY A 31 -10.68 0.24 -4.17
N LYS A 32 -9.59 0.92 -4.56
CA LYS A 32 -9.53 1.68 -5.81
C LYS A 32 -9.24 0.78 -7.01
N PRO A 33 -9.75 1.10 -8.22
CA PRO A 33 -9.37 0.40 -9.42
C PRO A 33 -7.87 0.59 -9.70
N LEU A 34 -7.24 -0.43 -10.28
CA LEU A 34 -5.83 -0.38 -10.65
C LEU A 34 -5.59 0.70 -11.73
N ASN A 35 -4.86 1.74 -11.37
CA ASN A 35 -4.20 2.63 -12.31
C ASN A 35 -2.72 2.27 -12.33
N ILE A 36 -2.27 1.65 -13.43
CA ILE A 36 -0.92 1.06 -13.53
C ILE A 36 0.18 2.11 -13.31
N LEU A 37 0.02 3.32 -13.84
CA LEU A 37 1.03 4.38 -13.69
C LEU A 37 1.10 4.86 -12.24
N ARG A 38 -0.06 5.12 -11.62
CA ARG A 38 -0.10 5.52 -10.20
C ARG A 38 0.45 4.41 -9.29
N TYR A 39 0.09 3.17 -9.57
CA TYR A 39 0.51 2.02 -8.78
C TYR A 39 2.03 1.88 -8.82
N ARG A 40 2.65 1.92 -10.00
CA ARG A 40 4.10 1.91 -10.16
C ARG A 40 4.78 3.07 -9.43
N ASN A 41 4.27 4.29 -9.58
CA ASN A 41 4.82 5.46 -8.89
C ASN A 41 4.75 5.30 -7.35
N VAL A 42 3.70 4.67 -6.82
CA VAL A 42 3.60 4.36 -5.39
C VAL A 42 4.64 3.32 -4.98
N LEU A 43 4.80 2.24 -5.74
CA LEU A 43 5.81 1.22 -5.44
C LEU A 43 7.23 1.79 -5.42
N GLU A 44 7.56 2.65 -6.40
CA GLU A 44 8.85 3.32 -6.46
C GLU A 44 9.04 4.34 -5.32
N ALA A 45 8.04 5.19 -5.07
CA ALA A 45 8.11 6.22 -4.02
C ALA A 45 8.20 5.62 -2.61
N CYS A 46 7.63 4.43 -2.41
CA CYS A 46 7.69 3.69 -1.15
C CYS A 46 8.81 2.63 -1.12
N ALA A 47 9.68 2.58 -2.13
CA ALA A 47 10.77 1.60 -2.25
C ALA A 47 10.36 0.12 -2.16
N LEU A 48 9.10 -0.21 -2.47
CA LEU A 48 8.52 -1.55 -2.29
C LEU A 48 8.97 -2.57 -3.34
N LEU A 49 9.70 -2.17 -4.38
CA LEU A 49 10.04 -3.07 -5.49
C LEU A 49 10.91 -4.25 -5.03
N ASP A 50 11.86 -4.01 -4.13
CA ASP A 50 12.75 -5.04 -3.61
C ASP A 50 12.02 -5.96 -2.63
N ASP A 51 11.15 -5.39 -1.77
CA ASP A 51 10.31 -6.18 -0.86
C ASP A 51 9.37 -7.11 -1.63
N LEU A 52 8.75 -6.60 -2.69
CA LEU A 52 7.89 -7.41 -3.56
C LEU A 52 8.69 -8.52 -4.25
N GLN A 53 9.94 -8.30 -4.64
CA GLN A 53 10.77 -9.38 -5.23
C GLN A 53 11.07 -10.49 -4.24
N ALA A 54 11.19 -10.17 -2.94
CA ALA A 54 11.43 -11.15 -1.89
C ALA A 54 10.18 -11.98 -1.57
N LEU A 55 8.97 -11.51 -1.92
CA LEU A 55 7.73 -12.23 -1.67
C LEU A 55 7.48 -13.35 -2.70
N PRO A 56 6.94 -14.53 -2.29
CA PRO A 56 6.78 -15.70 -3.16
C PRO A 56 5.98 -15.45 -4.45
N TYR A 57 5.00 -14.53 -4.40
CA TYR A 57 4.13 -14.19 -5.54
C TYR A 57 4.14 -12.69 -5.86
N GLY A 58 5.17 -11.97 -5.42
CA GLY A 58 5.23 -10.52 -5.55
C GLY A 58 4.04 -9.83 -4.91
N ASP A 59 3.46 -8.88 -5.62
CA ASP A 59 2.28 -8.13 -5.15
C ASP A 59 0.98 -8.95 -5.06
N LYS A 60 0.96 -10.17 -5.61
CA LYS A 60 -0.16 -11.12 -5.46
C LYS A 60 -0.04 -11.99 -4.22
N THR A 61 0.99 -11.77 -3.41
CA THR A 61 1.18 -12.51 -2.16
C THR A 61 0.06 -12.16 -1.18
N GLU A 62 -0.63 -13.16 -0.67
CA GLU A 62 -1.70 -13.02 0.34
C GLU A 62 -1.11 -12.71 1.72
N VAL A 63 -1.75 -11.82 2.49
CA VAL A 63 -1.35 -11.43 3.86
C VAL A 63 -2.41 -11.87 4.87
N GLY A 64 -2.01 -12.29 6.08
CA GLY A 64 -2.90 -12.65 7.19
C GLY A 64 -2.83 -14.12 7.62
N ASP A 65 -3.87 -14.63 8.30
CA ASP A 65 -3.87 -15.92 9.03
C ASP A 65 -3.47 -17.16 8.20
N LYS A 66 -3.61 -17.11 6.87
CA LYS A 66 -3.20 -18.15 5.92
C LYS A 66 -2.17 -17.67 4.90
N GLY A 67 -1.74 -16.42 5.02
CA GLY A 67 -0.82 -15.73 4.13
C GLY A 67 0.54 -15.50 4.77
N VAL A 68 1.28 -14.55 4.21
CA VAL A 68 2.60 -14.14 4.68
C VAL A 68 2.44 -13.02 5.68
N THR A 69 3.23 -13.04 6.75
CA THR A 69 3.31 -11.91 7.68
C THR A 69 4.29 -10.87 7.15
N LEU A 70 3.90 -9.59 7.22
CA LEU A 70 4.76 -8.47 6.85
C LEU A 70 5.48 -7.92 8.07
N SER A 71 6.71 -7.44 7.88
CA SER A 71 7.42 -6.63 8.88
C SER A 71 6.77 -5.26 9.05
N GLY A 72 7.14 -4.53 10.11
CA GLY A 72 6.65 -3.17 10.34
C GLY A 72 7.36 -2.07 9.53
N GLY A 73 8.36 -2.44 8.72
CA GLY A 73 9.11 -1.55 7.83
C GLY A 73 8.65 -1.67 6.40
#